data_AF-A0A328ALN1-F1
#
_entry.id   AF-A0A328ALN1-F1
#
_cell.length_a   1.000
_cell.length_b   1.000
_cell.length_c   1.000
_cell.angle_alpha   90.00
_cell.angle_beta   90.00
_cell.angle_gamma   90.00
#
_symmetry.space_group_name_H-M   'P 1'
#
loop_
_entity.id
_entity.type
_entity.pdbx_description
1 polymer ?
#
loop_
_entity_poly.entity_id
_entity_poly.type
_entity_poly.pdbx_seq_one_letter_code
_entity_poly.pdbx_strand_id
1 'polypeptide(L)'
;MSAAPAVQVSYSRRGPLGVIRLERPDALNALTLGMIAEVERLARGAEADPEVIALCITGAGRGFCAGIDMEVLADYASGGRPQQGGPLGERPRNPALFSFLLDISKPVIAAINGPAAGGGFVLAMMCDLRFMAEEAALTTVFTKRGLIAEHGTSWLLPRMIGLSRALDLLWSARRIDGAEAYRLGFADRLVPGADLLATVEAYAADLAAHTSPRALAVIKSEVHRHLETGFEDAARDAEALMAVALAHPDATEGATSFIERRPPRFAPWTGEE
;
A
#
# COMPACT_ATOMS: atom_id res chain seq x y z
N MET A 1 29.02 -23.33 10.77
CA MET A 1 28.28 -22.93 9.56
C MET A 1 27.03 -22.20 10.02
N SER A 2 27.00 -20.87 9.92
CA SER A 2 25.77 -20.13 10.22
C SER A 2 24.73 -20.54 9.19
N ALA A 3 23.58 -21.06 9.63
CA ALA A 3 22.45 -21.23 8.75
C ALA A 3 22.16 -19.89 8.07
N ALA A 4 21.83 -19.91 6.78
CA ALA A 4 21.32 -18.72 6.12
C ALA A 4 20.13 -18.19 6.95
N PRO A 5 20.05 -16.88 7.22
CA PRO A 5 18.93 -16.34 7.97
C PRO A 5 17.62 -16.73 7.25
N ALA A 6 16.63 -17.17 8.02
CA ALA A 6 15.33 -17.52 7.47
C ALA A 6 14.75 -16.33 6.69
N VAL A 7 14.17 -16.59 5.53
CA VAL A 7 13.52 -15.57 4.69
C VAL A 7 12.43 -14.89 5.51
N GLN A 8 12.56 -13.58 5.76
CA GLN A 8 11.62 -12.80 6.58
C GLN A 8 10.58 -12.04 5.76
N VAL A 9 10.86 -11.81 4.48
CA VAL A 9 9.94 -11.25 3.48
C VAL A 9 10.19 -12.01 2.18
N SER A 10 9.12 -12.48 1.54
CA SER A 10 9.19 -13.19 0.27
C SER A 10 8.43 -12.45 -0.82
N TYR A 11 8.79 -12.74 -2.08
CA TYR A 11 8.07 -12.28 -3.25
C TYR A 11 7.67 -13.47 -4.11
N SER A 12 6.44 -13.42 -4.63
CA SER A 12 5.96 -14.38 -5.63
C SER A 12 5.02 -13.67 -6.61
N ARG A 13 4.98 -14.12 -7.85
CA ARG A 13 4.04 -13.61 -8.85
C ARG A 13 2.86 -14.58 -9.01
N ARG A 14 1.64 -14.04 -9.05
CA ARG A 14 0.39 -14.77 -9.27
C ARG A 14 -0.37 -14.13 -10.43
N GLY A 15 -0.17 -14.65 -11.63
CA GLY A 15 -0.63 -13.98 -12.84
C GLY A 15 -0.05 -12.55 -12.91
N PRO A 16 -0.87 -11.50 -13.02
CA PRO A 16 -0.38 -10.12 -13.06
C PRO A 16 -0.16 -9.50 -11.66
N LEU A 17 -0.37 -10.26 -10.57
CA LEU A 17 -0.20 -9.76 -9.19
C LEU A 17 1.20 -10.10 -8.65
N GLY A 18 1.96 -9.09 -8.24
CA GLY A 18 3.18 -9.26 -7.44
C GLY A 18 2.86 -9.33 -5.95
N VAL A 19 3.05 -10.48 -5.30
CA VAL A 19 2.72 -10.71 -3.88
C VAL A 19 3.98 -10.62 -3.03
N ILE A 20 4.05 -9.61 -2.17
CA ILE A 20 5.04 -9.44 -1.11
C ILE A 20 4.43 -9.99 0.19
N ARG A 21 5.04 -11.03 0.75
CA ARG A 21 4.55 -11.66 1.97
C ARG A 21 5.54 -11.49 3.11
N LEU A 22 5.07 -11.03 4.27
CA LEU A 22 5.83 -11.02 5.51
C LEU A 22 5.89 -12.44 6.08
N GLU A 23 7.09 -12.99 6.29
CA GLU A 23 7.34 -14.41 6.59
C GLU A 23 7.85 -14.61 8.03
N ARG A 24 7.24 -13.93 9.00
CA ARG A 24 7.60 -14.05 10.42
C ARG A 24 6.37 -14.35 11.29
N PRO A 25 5.61 -15.43 10.99
CA PRO A 25 4.30 -15.69 11.57
C PRO A 25 4.32 -15.88 13.09
N ASP A 26 5.41 -16.45 13.64
CA ASP A 26 5.58 -16.67 15.08
C ASP A 26 5.61 -15.36 15.88
N ALA A 27 6.08 -14.29 15.26
CA ALA A 27 6.08 -12.93 15.81
C ALA A 27 4.94 -12.07 15.25
N LEU A 28 3.89 -12.68 14.69
CA LEU A 28 2.79 -11.97 14.01
C LEU A 28 3.29 -10.96 12.97
N ASN A 29 4.37 -11.32 12.26
CA ASN A 29 5.01 -10.50 11.24
C ASN A 29 5.48 -9.12 11.74
N ALA A 30 5.89 -9.03 13.02
CA ALA A 30 6.52 -7.82 13.57
C ALA A 30 7.77 -7.44 12.76
N LEU A 31 7.83 -6.15 12.38
CA LEU A 31 8.74 -5.57 11.41
C LEU A 31 10.11 -5.27 12.04
N THR A 32 11.13 -5.93 11.52
CA THR A 32 12.53 -5.50 11.70
C THR A 32 12.90 -4.43 10.67
N LEU A 33 14.00 -3.70 10.89
CA LEU A 33 14.52 -2.76 9.90
C LEU A 33 14.87 -3.44 8.56
N GLY A 34 15.41 -4.66 8.63
CA GLY A 34 15.70 -5.46 7.45
C GLY A 34 14.43 -5.83 6.67
N MET A 35 13.34 -6.18 7.36
CA MET A 35 12.05 -6.44 6.70
C MET A 35 11.51 -5.18 6.01
N ILE A 36 11.60 -4.01 6.64
CA ILE A 36 11.13 -2.75 6.05
C ILE A 36 11.89 -2.44 4.74
N ALA A 37 13.23 -2.52 4.78
CA ALA A 37 14.06 -2.30 3.60
C ALA A 37 13.80 -3.34 2.50
N GLU A 38 13.55 -4.60 2.87
CA GLU A 38 13.25 -5.66 1.92
C GLU A 38 11.87 -5.50 1.26
N VAL A 39 10.86 -5.04 1.99
CA VAL A 39 9.55 -4.69 1.41
C VAL A 39 9.71 -3.58 0.38
N GLU A 40 10.49 -2.53 0.66
CA GLU A 40 10.77 -1.46 -0.29
C GLU A 40 11.47 -1.98 -1.55
N ARG A 41 12.55 -2.76 -1.36
CA ARG A 41 13.30 -3.35 -2.47
C ARG A 41 12.42 -4.22 -3.36
N LEU A 42 11.57 -5.06 -2.77
CA LEU A 42 10.65 -5.93 -3.51
C LEU A 42 9.55 -5.14 -4.20
N ALA A 43 9.01 -4.10 -3.56
CA ALA A 43 7.99 -3.24 -4.17
C ALA A 43 8.53 -2.52 -5.40
N ARG A 44 9.73 -1.92 -5.31
CA ARG A 44 10.41 -1.29 -6.46
C ARG A 44 10.77 -2.30 -7.55
N GLY A 45 11.17 -3.51 -7.17
CA GLY A 45 11.40 -4.60 -8.14
C GLY A 45 10.13 -4.99 -8.90
N ALA A 46 9.00 -5.13 -8.21
CA ALA A 46 7.71 -5.45 -8.81
C ALA A 46 7.13 -4.28 -9.63
N GLU A 47 7.40 -3.04 -9.22
CA GLU A 47 7.11 -1.85 -10.03
C GLU A 47 7.80 -1.90 -11.40
N ALA A 48 9.05 -2.36 -11.46
CA ALA A 48 9.80 -2.47 -12.71
C ALA A 48 9.44 -3.69 -13.59
N ASP A 49 8.70 -4.69 -13.06
CA ASP A 49 8.33 -5.89 -13.81
C ASP A 49 7.13 -5.61 -14.76
N PRO A 50 7.30 -5.62 -16.09
CA PRO A 50 6.21 -5.32 -17.03
C PRO A 50 5.05 -6.34 -16.97
N GLU A 51 5.26 -7.53 -16.42
CA GLU A 51 4.20 -8.53 -16.26
C GLU A 51 3.34 -8.29 -15.00
N VAL A 52 3.74 -7.38 -14.11
CA VAL A 52 3.00 -7.02 -12.90
C VAL A 52 2.12 -5.81 -13.15
N ILE A 53 0.80 -5.95 -12.93
CA ILE A 53 -0.17 -4.84 -12.99
C ILE A 53 -0.38 -4.19 -11.62
N ALA A 54 -0.28 -4.97 -10.54
CA ALA A 54 -0.55 -4.52 -9.18
C ALA A 54 0.27 -5.32 -8.17
N LEU A 55 0.51 -4.72 -7.01
CA LEU A 55 1.20 -5.34 -5.90
C LEU A 55 0.21 -5.70 -4.79
N CYS A 56 0.46 -6.80 -4.10
CA CYS A 56 -0.22 -7.16 -2.86
C CYS A 56 0.80 -7.29 -1.74
N ILE A 57 0.52 -6.69 -0.59
CA ILE A 57 1.25 -6.91 0.65
C ILE A 57 0.35 -7.72 1.60
N THR A 58 0.87 -8.81 2.16
CA THR A 58 0.14 -9.66 3.12
C THR A 58 1.07 -10.31 4.15
N GLY A 59 0.52 -10.91 5.20
CA GLY A 59 1.28 -11.61 6.22
C GLY A 59 1.12 -13.13 6.13
N ALA A 60 2.20 -13.87 6.42
CA ALA A 60 2.11 -15.32 6.60
C ALA A 60 1.42 -15.67 7.92
N GLY A 61 0.76 -16.83 7.95
CA GLY A 61 0.08 -17.35 9.12
C GLY A 61 -1.14 -16.52 9.52
N ARG A 62 -1.34 -16.38 10.83
CA ARG A 62 -2.59 -15.84 11.41
C ARG A 62 -2.66 -14.31 11.51
N GLY A 63 -1.66 -13.58 11.03
CA GLY A 63 -1.56 -12.14 11.23
C GLY A 63 -1.04 -11.41 10.00
N PHE A 64 -1.50 -10.17 9.83
CA PHE A 64 -0.97 -9.29 8.82
C PHE A 64 0.37 -8.73 9.28
N CYS A 65 0.37 -7.90 10.34
CA CYS A 65 1.58 -7.30 10.91
C CYS A 65 1.29 -6.69 12.30
N ALA A 66 2.01 -7.14 13.33
CA ALA A 66 1.87 -6.63 14.70
C ALA A 66 2.54 -5.27 14.96
N GLY A 67 3.19 -4.68 13.96
CA GLY A 67 3.89 -3.39 14.08
C GLY A 67 5.41 -3.54 14.11
N ILE A 68 6.09 -2.49 14.59
CA ILE A 68 7.55 -2.49 14.74
C ILE A 68 7.95 -3.51 15.80
N ASP A 69 9.00 -4.28 15.53
CA ASP A 69 9.56 -5.23 16.47
C ASP A 69 9.96 -4.53 17.78
N MET A 70 9.77 -5.22 18.91
CA MET A 70 10.00 -4.66 20.24
C MET A 70 11.45 -4.25 20.47
N GLU A 71 12.42 -4.95 19.88
CA GLU A 71 13.85 -4.59 20.00
C GLU A 71 14.14 -3.29 19.25
N VAL A 72 13.58 -3.13 18.04
CA VAL A 72 13.69 -1.89 17.26
C VAL A 72 13.03 -0.73 18.00
N LEU A 73 11.85 -0.95 18.57
CA LEU A 73 11.13 0.06 19.35
C LEU A 73 11.90 0.47 20.60
N ALA A 74 12.52 -0.49 21.30
CA ALA A 74 13.33 -0.23 22.49
C ALA A 74 14.58 0.59 22.16
N ASP A 75 15.26 0.27 21.05
CA ASP A 75 16.41 1.04 20.56
C ASP A 75 16.02 2.50 20.30
N TYR A 76 14.93 2.73 19.57
CA TYR A 76 14.42 4.09 19.31
C TYR A 76 14.01 4.83 20.58
N ALA A 77 13.32 4.16 21.51
CA ALA A 77 12.91 4.75 22.77
C ALA A 77 14.11 5.13 23.67
N SER A 78 15.24 4.45 23.52
CA SER A 78 16.48 4.72 24.27
C SER A 78 17.36 5.82 23.65
N GLY A 79 16.88 6.49 22.59
CA GLY A 79 17.60 7.57 21.90
C GLY A 79 18.32 7.14 20.63
N GLY A 80 18.14 5.88 20.20
CA GLY A 80 18.46 5.45 18.85
C GLY A 80 17.69 6.32 17.86
N ARG A 81 18.39 6.94 16.90
CA ARG A 81 17.72 7.70 15.84
C ARG A 81 17.33 6.74 14.73
N PRO A 82 16.11 6.85 14.16
CA PRO A 82 15.85 6.25 12.86
C PRO A 82 16.95 6.72 11.92
N GLN A 83 17.57 5.80 11.19
CA GLN A 83 18.53 6.13 10.16
C GLN A 83 17.77 6.89 9.06
N GLN A 84 17.62 8.21 9.20
CA GLN A 84 17.12 9.06 8.12
C GLN A 84 18.21 9.03 7.05
N GLY A 85 17.90 8.34 5.94
CA GLY A 85 18.89 7.86 4.98
C GLY A 85 19.61 8.95 4.18
N GLY A 86 20.69 8.50 3.53
CA GLY A 86 21.29 9.15 2.35
C GLY A 86 22.51 10.03 2.62
N PRO A 87 23.55 10.01 1.76
CA PRO A 87 24.59 11.02 1.75
C PRO A 87 23.94 12.41 1.56
N LEU A 88 24.23 13.33 2.48
CA LEU A 88 24.13 14.80 2.38
C LEU A 88 23.38 15.36 1.14
N GLY A 89 22.12 15.78 1.30
CA GLY A 89 21.55 16.84 0.45
C GLY A 89 20.08 16.72 0.07
N GLU A 90 19.56 15.50 -0.13
CA GLU A 90 18.18 15.31 -0.56
C GLU A 90 17.31 14.91 0.63
N ARG A 91 16.43 15.81 1.08
CA ARG A 91 15.36 15.43 2.01
C ARG A 91 14.47 14.42 1.28
N PRO A 92 14.20 13.23 1.86
CA PRO A 92 13.26 12.30 1.24
C PRO A 92 11.92 13.01 1.03
N ARG A 93 11.35 12.87 -0.18
CA ARG A 93 10.08 13.50 -0.59
C ARG A 93 8.96 13.21 0.42
N ASN A 94 9.01 12.07 1.11
CA ASN A 94 8.07 11.75 2.18
C ASN A 94 8.77 10.97 3.32
N PRO A 95 8.92 11.54 4.54
CA PRO A 95 9.67 10.93 5.64
C PRO A 95 8.89 9.87 6.44
N ALA A 96 7.62 9.62 6.11
CA ALA A 96 6.82 8.65 6.85
C ALA A 96 7.24 7.20 6.56
N LEU A 97 7.09 6.31 7.54
CA LEU A 97 7.34 4.88 7.34
C LEU A 97 6.39 4.35 6.26
N PHE A 98 6.93 3.59 5.30
CA PHE A 98 6.22 3.06 4.12
C PHE A 98 5.67 4.09 3.14
N SER A 99 6.04 5.37 3.27
CA SER A 99 5.63 6.41 2.32
C SER A 99 6.02 6.14 0.88
N PHE A 100 7.10 5.38 0.65
CA PHE A 100 7.54 4.98 -0.69
C PHE A 100 6.45 4.23 -1.47
N LEU A 101 5.46 3.61 -0.79
CA LEU A 101 4.33 2.94 -1.44
C LEU A 101 3.39 3.91 -2.18
N LEU A 102 3.31 5.15 -1.71
CA LEU A 102 2.58 6.23 -2.39
C LEU A 102 3.24 6.59 -3.72
N ASP A 103 4.58 6.46 -3.78
CA ASP A 103 5.40 6.71 -4.96
C ASP A 103 5.56 5.47 -5.87
N ILE A 104 4.96 4.32 -5.54
CA ILE A 104 4.90 3.17 -6.46
C ILE A 104 3.86 3.48 -7.52
N SER A 105 4.24 3.54 -8.79
CA SER A 105 3.36 3.84 -9.92
C SER A 105 2.24 2.83 -10.13
N LYS A 106 2.39 1.59 -9.64
CA LYS A 106 1.35 0.55 -9.72
C LYS A 106 0.43 0.56 -8.51
N PRO A 107 -0.84 0.10 -8.64
CA PRO A 107 -1.71 -0.13 -7.50
C PRO A 107 -1.08 -1.05 -6.45
N VAL A 108 -1.14 -0.66 -5.18
CA VAL A 108 -0.66 -1.42 -4.04
C VAL A 108 -1.84 -1.78 -3.13
N ILE A 109 -2.04 -3.07 -2.88
CA ILE A 109 -3.19 -3.59 -2.14
C ILE A 109 -2.69 -4.26 -0.85
N ALA A 110 -3.18 -3.80 0.30
CA ALA A 110 -3.02 -4.52 1.55
C ALA A 110 -4.08 -5.64 1.63
N ALA A 111 -3.64 -6.90 1.63
CA ALA A 111 -4.48 -8.04 1.95
C ALA A 111 -4.32 -8.37 3.45
N ILE A 112 -5.18 -7.77 4.27
CA ILE A 112 -5.12 -7.82 5.74
C ILE A 112 -5.75 -9.13 6.22
N ASN A 113 -4.95 -10.18 6.32
CA ASN A 113 -5.34 -11.55 6.64
C ASN A 113 -5.51 -11.84 8.15
N GLY A 114 -5.25 -10.86 9.02
CA GLY A 114 -5.30 -11.04 10.47
C GLY A 114 -4.92 -9.76 11.21
N PRO A 115 -4.47 -9.84 12.48
CA PRO A 115 -4.12 -8.65 13.26
C PRO A 115 -3.13 -7.70 12.55
N ALA A 116 -3.49 -6.41 12.53
CA ALA A 116 -2.71 -5.29 12.03
C ALA A 116 -2.64 -4.21 13.13
N ALA A 117 -1.44 -3.94 13.64
CA ALA A 117 -1.25 -3.01 14.77
C ALA A 117 -0.09 -2.05 14.55
N GLY A 118 -0.25 -0.78 14.93
CA GLY A 118 0.84 0.21 14.95
C GLY A 118 1.53 0.35 13.60
N GLY A 119 2.79 -0.05 13.49
CA GLY A 119 3.49 -0.09 12.20
C GLY A 119 2.77 -0.93 11.11
N GLY A 120 2.05 -2.00 11.49
CA GLY A 120 1.22 -2.78 10.57
C GLY A 120 -0.06 -2.06 10.15
N PHE A 121 -0.62 -1.22 11.04
CA PHE A 121 -1.69 -0.28 10.68
C PHE A 121 -1.18 0.74 9.65
N VAL A 122 0.00 1.32 9.90
CA VAL A 122 0.64 2.29 8.98
C VAL A 122 0.91 1.66 7.63
N LEU A 123 1.45 0.43 7.59
CA LEU A 123 1.69 -0.30 6.34
C LEU A 123 0.41 -0.48 5.52
N ALA A 124 -0.69 -0.91 6.16
CA ALA A 124 -1.97 -1.06 5.49
C ALA A 124 -2.55 0.29 5.01
N MET A 125 -2.40 1.35 5.81
CA MET A 125 -2.85 2.70 5.46
C MET A 125 -2.06 3.32 4.31
N MET A 126 -0.78 2.98 4.15
CA MET A 126 0.06 3.47 3.04
C MET A 126 -0.18 2.74 1.72
N CYS A 127 -0.89 1.61 1.72
CA CYS A 127 -1.35 0.97 0.50
C CYS A 127 -2.52 1.76 -0.12
N ASP A 128 -2.76 1.64 -1.42
CA ASP A 128 -3.86 2.35 -2.08
C ASP A 128 -5.23 1.78 -1.66
N LEU A 129 -5.32 0.44 -1.60
CA LEU A 129 -6.54 -0.29 -1.21
C LEU A 129 -6.25 -1.28 -0.07
N ARG A 130 -7.26 -1.53 0.76
CA ARG A 130 -7.23 -2.47 1.89
C ARG A 130 -8.37 -3.48 1.74
N PHE A 131 -8.02 -4.70 1.39
CA PHE A 131 -8.94 -5.84 1.40
C PHE A 131 -8.70 -6.55 2.72
N MET A 132 -9.74 -6.69 3.54
CA MET A 132 -9.58 -7.14 4.92
C MET A 132 -10.42 -8.39 5.18
N ALA A 133 -9.79 -9.37 5.83
CA ALA A 133 -10.51 -10.54 6.33
C ALA A 133 -11.55 -10.13 7.38
N GLU A 134 -12.73 -10.76 7.39
CA GLU A 134 -13.80 -10.49 8.37
C GLU A 134 -13.31 -10.61 9.81
N GLU A 135 -12.53 -11.66 10.07
CA GLU A 135 -11.93 -12.03 11.35
C GLU A 135 -10.64 -11.27 11.67
N ALA A 136 -10.13 -10.44 10.74
CA ALA A 136 -8.97 -9.61 10.99
C ALA A 136 -9.29 -8.53 12.03
N ALA A 137 -8.23 -7.94 12.56
CA ALA A 137 -8.38 -6.89 13.55
C ALA A 137 -7.35 -5.80 13.39
N LEU A 138 -7.76 -4.58 13.73
CA LEU A 138 -7.00 -3.38 13.50
C LEU A 138 -6.92 -2.55 14.78
N THR A 139 -5.75 -1.97 15.05
CA THR A 139 -5.58 -0.99 16.13
C THR A 139 -4.37 -0.09 15.86
N THR A 140 -4.49 1.19 16.20
CA THR A 140 -3.38 2.15 16.08
C THR A 140 -2.30 1.92 17.13
N VAL A 141 -2.64 1.38 18.31
CA VAL A 141 -1.78 1.16 19.52
C VAL A 141 -0.96 2.35 20.06
N PHE A 142 -0.81 3.45 19.32
CA PHE A 142 0.10 4.55 19.63
C PHE A 142 -0.12 5.14 21.02
N THR A 143 -1.34 5.60 21.33
CA THR A 143 -1.63 6.25 22.62
C THR A 143 -1.47 5.31 23.81
N LYS A 144 -1.72 4.01 23.64
CA LYS A 144 -1.45 2.97 24.65
C LYS A 144 0.04 2.77 24.92
N ARG A 145 0.91 3.24 24.03
CA ARG A 145 2.37 3.22 24.19
C ARG A 145 2.96 4.62 24.45
N GLY A 146 2.12 5.61 24.73
CA GLY A 146 2.56 7.00 24.94
C GLY A 146 3.07 7.69 23.68
N LEU A 147 2.73 7.13 22.50
CA LEU A 147 3.11 7.66 21.19
C LEU A 147 1.97 8.52 20.61
N ILE A 148 2.34 9.39 19.69
CA ILE A 148 1.44 10.31 18.98
C ILE A 148 0.86 9.66 17.70
N ALA A 149 0.10 10.40 16.90
CA ALA A 149 -0.27 9.96 15.57
C ALA A 149 0.99 9.86 14.67
N GLU A 150 1.50 8.64 14.46
CA GLU A 150 2.78 8.41 13.79
C GLU A 150 2.65 8.36 12.27
N HIS A 151 3.77 8.59 11.56
CA HIS A 151 3.97 8.24 10.16
C HIS A 151 2.81 8.63 9.22
N GLY A 152 2.34 9.87 9.30
CA GLY A 152 1.30 10.40 8.39
C GLY A 152 -0.14 10.03 8.74
N THR A 153 -0.37 9.28 9.82
CA THR A 153 -1.73 8.89 10.25
C THR A 153 -2.63 10.08 10.57
N SER A 154 -2.08 11.19 11.07
CA SER A 154 -2.84 12.43 11.31
C SER A 154 -3.33 13.11 10.03
N TRP A 155 -2.77 12.75 8.86
CA TRP A 155 -3.13 13.33 7.57
C TRP A 155 -4.00 12.37 6.74
N LEU A 156 -3.57 11.10 6.61
CA LEU A 156 -4.23 10.10 5.78
C LEU A 156 -5.52 9.59 6.42
N LEU A 157 -5.48 9.18 7.69
CA LEU A 157 -6.62 8.55 8.35
C LEU A 157 -7.89 9.42 8.36
N PRO A 158 -7.87 10.72 8.73
CA PRO A 158 -9.08 11.54 8.67
C PRO A 158 -9.60 11.79 7.25
N ARG A 159 -8.76 11.64 6.21
CA ARG A 159 -9.21 11.71 4.80
C ARG A 159 -9.87 10.41 4.37
N MET A 160 -9.41 9.27 4.88
CA MET A 160 -10.02 7.96 4.62
C MET A 160 -11.35 7.79 5.35
N ILE A 161 -11.36 8.03 6.66
CA ILE A 161 -12.50 7.69 7.52
C ILE A 161 -13.19 8.92 8.11
N GLY A 162 -12.81 10.15 7.78
CA GLY A 162 -13.39 11.35 8.38
C GLY A 162 -12.85 11.67 9.78
N LEU A 163 -12.89 12.97 10.12
CA LEU A 163 -12.20 13.54 11.28
C LEU A 163 -12.56 12.86 12.62
N SER A 164 -13.84 12.80 12.97
CA SER A 164 -14.26 12.30 14.30
C SER A 164 -13.94 10.82 14.51
N ARG A 165 -14.07 10.00 13.45
CA ARG A 165 -13.75 8.57 13.51
C ARG A 165 -12.24 8.35 13.62
N ALA A 166 -11.44 9.15 12.91
CA ALA A 166 -9.99 9.14 13.07
C ALA A 166 -9.55 9.51 14.49
N LEU A 167 -10.13 10.55 15.09
CA LEU A 167 -9.83 10.93 16.47
C LEU A 167 -10.22 9.86 17.48
N ASP A 168 -11.39 9.22 17.33
CA ASP A 168 -11.79 8.08 18.18
C ASP A 168 -10.74 6.95 18.16
N LEU A 169 -10.34 6.50 16.97
CA LEU A 169 -9.37 5.41 16.84
C LEU A 169 -7.97 5.81 17.31
N LEU A 170 -7.54 7.05 17.06
CA LEU A 170 -6.24 7.56 17.49
C LEU A 170 -6.18 7.73 19.01
N TRP A 171 -7.23 8.26 19.65
CA TRP A 171 -7.26 8.45 21.11
C TRP A 171 -7.44 7.13 21.86
N SER A 172 -8.47 6.36 21.51
CA SER A 172 -8.82 5.15 22.25
C SER A 172 -7.83 4.01 22.01
N ALA A 173 -7.18 3.99 20.84
CA ALA A 173 -6.44 2.84 20.32
C ALA A 173 -7.23 1.52 20.51
N ARG A 174 -8.56 1.58 20.44
CA ARG A 174 -9.41 0.40 20.57
C ARG A 174 -9.18 -0.53 19.39
N ARG A 175 -9.42 -1.81 19.62
CA ARG A 175 -9.39 -2.81 18.57
C ARG A 175 -10.72 -2.75 17.82
N ILE A 176 -10.65 -2.75 16.50
CA ILE A 176 -11.81 -2.91 15.61
C ILE A 176 -11.63 -4.17 14.77
N ASP A 177 -12.73 -4.80 14.36
CA ASP A 177 -12.73 -5.96 13.47
C ASP A 177 -12.86 -5.53 11.99
N GLY A 178 -12.86 -6.50 11.07
CA GLY A 178 -13.00 -6.24 9.64
C GLY A 178 -14.33 -5.55 9.29
N ALA A 179 -15.44 -5.95 9.92
CA ALA A 179 -16.76 -5.41 9.65
C ALA A 179 -16.85 -3.92 10.05
N GLU A 180 -16.33 -3.56 11.22
CA GLU A 180 -16.22 -2.16 11.62
C GLU A 180 -15.24 -1.40 10.72
N ALA A 181 -14.06 -1.95 10.43
CA ALA A 181 -13.09 -1.29 9.55
C ALA A 181 -13.70 -0.96 8.17
N TYR A 182 -14.51 -1.86 7.60
CA TYR A 182 -15.25 -1.64 6.37
C TYR A 182 -16.32 -0.55 6.52
N ARG A 183 -17.14 -0.61 7.57
CA ARG A 183 -18.17 0.42 7.84
C ARG A 183 -17.59 1.82 8.06
N LEU A 184 -16.39 1.93 8.62
CA LEU A 184 -15.69 3.21 8.82
C LEU A 184 -15.06 3.76 7.53
N GLY A 185 -14.89 2.92 6.49
CA GLY A 185 -14.18 3.26 5.26
C GLY A 185 -12.66 3.08 5.35
N PHE A 186 -12.15 2.37 6.38
CA PHE A 186 -10.74 2.01 6.42
C PHE A 186 -10.46 0.82 5.50
N ALA A 187 -11.28 -0.23 5.57
CA ALA A 187 -11.22 -1.33 4.61
C ALA A 187 -12.11 -1.00 3.41
N ASP A 188 -11.58 -1.19 2.20
CA ASP A 188 -12.28 -0.96 0.94
C ASP A 188 -13.12 -2.18 0.55
N ARG A 189 -12.72 -3.37 1.02
CA ARG A 189 -13.45 -4.63 0.85
C ARG A 189 -13.36 -5.49 2.10
N LEU A 190 -14.50 -6.01 2.51
CA LEU A 190 -14.63 -7.05 3.53
C LEU A 190 -14.74 -8.40 2.84
N VAL A 191 -13.88 -9.34 3.19
CA VAL A 191 -13.78 -10.64 2.51
C VAL A 191 -13.64 -11.75 3.55
N PRO A 192 -14.25 -12.94 3.37
CA PRO A 192 -13.90 -14.10 4.19
C PRO A 192 -12.39 -14.40 4.11
N GLY A 193 -11.73 -14.67 5.23
CA GLY A 193 -10.27 -14.81 5.25
C GLY A 193 -9.72 -15.87 4.30
N ALA A 194 -10.46 -16.96 4.07
CA ALA A 194 -10.10 -18.02 3.13
C ALA A 194 -10.05 -17.56 1.66
N ASP A 195 -10.85 -16.55 1.30
CA ASP A 195 -11.00 -16.05 -0.06
C ASP A 195 -10.19 -14.77 -0.31
N LEU A 196 -9.53 -14.24 0.70
CA LEU A 196 -8.91 -12.92 0.67
C LEU A 196 -7.88 -12.79 -0.47
N LEU A 197 -6.89 -13.68 -0.53
CA LEU A 197 -5.85 -13.60 -1.55
C LEU A 197 -6.41 -13.85 -2.95
N ALA A 198 -7.33 -14.82 -3.10
CA ALA A 198 -8.00 -15.09 -4.36
C ALA A 198 -8.81 -13.88 -4.86
N THR A 199 -9.43 -13.13 -3.95
CA THR A 199 -10.17 -11.91 -4.27
C THR A 199 -9.24 -10.79 -4.77
N VAL A 200 -8.06 -10.66 -4.17
CA VAL A 200 -7.03 -9.70 -4.64
C VAL A 200 -6.47 -10.11 -5.99
N GLU A 201 -6.20 -11.41 -6.19
CA GLU A 201 -5.76 -11.97 -7.48
C GLU A 201 -6.80 -11.69 -8.58
N ALA A 202 -8.09 -11.92 -8.31
CA ALA A 202 -9.16 -11.65 -9.25
C ALA A 202 -9.27 -10.16 -9.60
N TYR A 203 -9.12 -9.26 -8.62
CA TYR A 203 -9.11 -7.83 -8.85
C TYR A 203 -7.92 -7.40 -9.74
N ALA A 204 -6.72 -7.95 -9.51
CA ALA A 204 -5.56 -7.68 -10.35
C ALA A 204 -5.75 -8.21 -11.78
N ALA A 205 -6.34 -9.41 -11.92
CA ALA A 205 -6.64 -9.99 -13.23
C ALA A 205 -7.64 -9.14 -14.02
N ASP A 206 -8.65 -8.59 -13.37
CA ASP A 206 -9.63 -7.68 -13.98
C ASP A 206 -8.96 -6.39 -14.47
N LEU A 207 -8.10 -5.77 -13.64
CA LEU A 207 -7.31 -4.61 -14.05
C LEU A 207 -6.44 -4.92 -15.27
N ALA A 208 -5.71 -6.04 -15.26
CA ALA A 208 -4.84 -6.44 -16.36
C ALA A 208 -5.62 -6.68 -17.67
N ALA A 209 -6.86 -7.16 -17.58
CA ALA A 209 -7.68 -7.45 -18.76
C ALA A 209 -8.34 -6.22 -19.38
N HIS A 210 -8.57 -5.17 -18.59
CA HIS A 210 -9.51 -4.11 -18.97
C HIS A 210 -8.97 -2.68 -18.84
N THR A 211 -7.82 -2.47 -18.21
CA THR A 211 -7.33 -1.12 -17.90
C THR A 211 -5.93 -0.87 -18.47
N SER A 212 -5.66 0.38 -18.86
CA SER A 212 -4.33 0.79 -19.33
C SER A 212 -3.37 0.87 -18.13
N PRO A 213 -2.25 0.13 -18.14
CA PRO A 213 -1.23 0.23 -17.09
C PRO A 213 -0.68 1.65 -16.92
N ARG A 214 -0.51 2.38 -18.04
CA ARG A 214 -0.10 3.80 -18.03
C ARG A 214 -1.15 4.68 -17.35
N ALA A 215 -2.43 4.52 -17.71
CA ALA A 215 -3.50 5.31 -17.11
C ALA A 215 -3.59 5.08 -15.60
N LEU A 216 -3.44 3.83 -15.13
CA LEU A 216 -3.38 3.53 -13.69
C LEU A 216 -2.25 4.30 -12.99
N ALA A 217 -1.06 4.32 -13.58
CA ALA A 217 0.10 5.02 -13.03
C ALA A 217 -0.10 6.54 -12.96
N VAL A 218 -0.61 7.13 -14.05
CA VAL A 218 -0.92 8.56 -14.11
C VAL A 218 -2.00 8.92 -13.10
N ILE A 219 -3.12 8.18 -13.05
CA ILE A 219 -4.22 8.43 -12.12
C ILE A 219 -3.74 8.36 -10.66
N LYS A 220 -2.94 7.36 -10.30
CA LYS A 220 -2.42 7.24 -8.93
C LYS A 220 -1.54 8.44 -8.57
N SER A 221 -0.62 8.83 -9.44
CA SER A 221 0.26 9.99 -9.25
C SER A 221 -0.53 11.29 -9.15
N GLU A 222 -1.54 11.46 -10.01
CA GLU A 222 -2.44 12.60 -10.04
C GLU A 222 -3.21 12.72 -8.72
N VAL A 223 -3.89 11.66 -8.29
CA VAL A 223 -4.65 11.64 -7.02
C VAL A 223 -3.76 12.02 -5.84
N HIS A 224 -2.60 11.37 -5.66
CA HIS A 224 -1.73 11.63 -4.51
C HIS A 224 -1.18 13.05 -4.51
N ARG A 225 -0.76 13.56 -5.68
CA ARG A 225 -0.27 14.94 -5.79
C ARG A 225 -1.37 15.95 -5.54
N HIS A 226 -2.59 15.70 -6.02
CA HIS A 226 -3.70 16.63 -5.92
C HIS A 226 -4.24 16.77 -4.49
N LEU A 227 -3.99 15.80 -3.61
CA LEU A 227 -4.32 15.90 -2.18
C LEU A 227 -3.60 17.05 -1.46
N GLU A 228 -2.52 17.58 -2.04
CA GLU A 228 -1.71 18.67 -1.48
C GLU A 228 -1.87 20.00 -2.23
N THR A 229 -2.72 20.04 -3.27
CA THR A 229 -2.89 21.23 -4.14
C THR A 229 -4.30 21.81 -4.05
N GLY A 230 -4.42 23.10 -4.39
CA GLY A 230 -5.73 23.73 -4.59
C GLY A 230 -6.42 23.25 -5.87
N PHE A 231 -7.76 23.33 -5.91
CA PHE A 231 -8.56 22.85 -7.05
C PHE A 231 -8.12 23.42 -8.40
N GLU A 232 -7.79 24.71 -8.46
CA GLU A 232 -7.41 25.35 -9.73
C GLU A 232 -6.10 24.79 -10.29
N ASP A 233 -5.10 24.56 -9.43
CA ASP A 233 -3.82 23.99 -9.83
C ASP A 233 -3.98 22.51 -10.21
N ALA A 234 -4.77 21.75 -9.45
CA ALA A 234 -5.13 20.36 -9.76
C ALA A 234 -5.84 20.25 -11.12
N ALA A 235 -6.80 21.13 -11.41
CA ALA A 235 -7.54 21.12 -12.66
C ALA A 235 -6.67 21.48 -13.87
N ARG A 236 -5.81 22.51 -13.76
CA ARG A 236 -4.88 22.87 -14.85
C ARG A 236 -3.92 21.73 -15.16
N ASP A 237 -3.45 21.05 -14.13
CA ASP A 237 -2.59 19.90 -14.27
C ASP A 237 -3.30 18.69 -14.90
N ALA A 238 -4.54 18.39 -14.49
CA ALA A 238 -5.37 17.35 -15.10
C ALA A 238 -5.57 17.57 -16.61
N GLU A 239 -5.85 18.82 -17.03
CA GLU A 239 -5.99 19.17 -18.45
C GLU A 239 -4.68 18.96 -19.24
N ALA A 240 -3.53 19.26 -18.62
CA ALA A 240 -2.23 19.01 -19.24
C ALA A 240 -1.95 17.50 -19.39
N LEU A 241 -2.25 16.71 -18.36
CA LEU A 241 -2.14 15.24 -18.39
C LEU A 241 -3.10 14.63 -19.42
N MET A 242 -4.32 15.16 -19.56
CA MET A 242 -5.29 14.71 -20.53
C MET A 242 -4.80 14.91 -21.97
N ALA A 243 -4.15 16.03 -22.27
CA ALA A 243 -3.55 16.28 -23.58
C ALA A 243 -2.46 15.23 -23.91
N VAL A 244 -1.64 14.86 -22.93
CA VAL A 244 -0.64 13.79 -23.06
C VAL A 244 -1.30 12.42 -23.25
N ALA A 245 -2.35 12.12 -22.47
CA ALA A 245 -3.07 10.84 -22.55
C ALA A 245 -3.74 10.65 -23.92
N LEU A 246 -4.36 11.69 -24.48
CA LEU A 246 -5.01 11.64 -25.80
C LEU A 246 -4.03 11.46 -26.95
N ALA A 247 -2.77 11.91 -26.78
CA ALA A 247 -1.71 11.72 -27.77
C ALA A 247 -1.09 10.31 -27.73
N HIS A 248 -1.32 9.54 -26.65
CA HIS A 248 -0.73 8.23 -26.45
C HIS A 248 -1.52 7.11 -27.18
N PRO A 249 -0.85 6.03 -27.69
CA PRO A 249 -1.52 4.93 -28.38
C PRO A 249 -2.66 4.25 -27.59
N ASP A 250 -2.57 4.20 -26.26
CA ASP A 250 -3.63 3.65 -25.41
C ASP A 250 -4.98 4.35 -25.61
N ALA A 251 -5.02 5.65 -25.90
CA ALA A 251 -6.28 6.34 -26.17
C ALA A 251 -6.95 5.82 -27.45
N THR A 252 -6.14 5.58 -28.49
CA THR A 252 -6.61 5.01 -29.76
C THR A 252 -7.08 3.55 -29.57
N GLU A 253 -6.33 2.74 -28.84
CA GLU A 253 -6.70 1.35 -28.55
C GLU A 253 -7.96 1.26 -27.67
N GLY A 254 -8.10 2.14 -26.67
CA GLY A 254 -9.29 2.23 -25.83
C GLY A 254 -10.54 2.53 -26.66
N ALA A 255 -10.47 3.53 -27.56
CA ALA A 255 -11.57 3.85 -28.46
C ALA A 255 -11.88 2.69 -29.44
N THR A 256 -10.84 2.09 -30.03
CA THR A 256 -10.97 1.02 -31.02
C THR A 256 -11.59 -0.24 -30.41
N SER A 257 -11.05 -0.72 -29.28
CA SER A 257 -11.54 -1.92 -28.59
C SER A 257 -12.99 -1.76 -28.12
N PHE A 258 -13.37 -0.56 -27.66
CA PHE A 258 -14.75 -0.25 -27.30
C PHE A 258 -15.71 -0.34 -28.48
N ILE A 259 -15.36 0.26 -29.62
CA ILE A 259 -16.16 0.21 -30.86
C ILE A 259 -16.29 -1.24 -31.36
N GLU A 260 -15.20 -2.00 -31.32
CA GLU A 260 -15.13 -3.39 -31.77
C GLU A 260 -15.71 -4.40 -30.76
N ARG A 261 -16.08 -3.95 -29.55
CA ARG A 261 -16.60 -4.79 -28.45
C ARG A 261 -15.69 -5.96 -28.10
N ARG A 262 -14.39 -5.70 -28.04
CA ARG A 262 -13.36 -6.68 -27.62
C ARG A 262 -12.57 -6.13 -26.42
N PRO A 263 -11.86 -6.99 -25.67
CA PRO A 263 -10.90 -6.52 -24.68
C PRO A 263 -9.82 -5.62 -25.31
N PRO A 264 -9.37 -4.57 -24.60
CA PRO A 264 -8.26 -3.75 -25.05
C PRO A 264 -6.93 -4.52 -24.97
N ARG A 265 -5.96 -4.08 -25.77
CA ARG A 265 -4.59 -4.58 -25.80
C ARG A 265 -3.62 -3.43 -25.54
N PHE A 266 -3.53 -3.03 -24.28
CA PHE A 266 -2.60 -1.99 -23.84
C PHE A 266 -1.18 -2.54 -23.69
N ALA A 267 -0.19 -1.68 -23.92
CA ALA A 267 1.21 -2.03 -23.68
C ALA A 267 1.50 -2.12 -22.16
N PRO A 268 2.45 -2.97 -21.74
CA PRO A 268 2.93 -2.98 -20.35
C PRO A 268 3.48 -1.62 -19.91
N TRP A 269 3.35 -1.31 -18.61
CA TRP A 269 3.99 -0.14 -18.01
C TRP A 269 5.48 -0.42 -17.75
N THR A 270 6.36 0.39 -18.33
CA THR A 270 7.83 0.27 -18.18
C THR A 270 8.46 1.37 -17.33
N GLY A 271 7.66 2.32 -16.81
CA GLY A 271 8.14 3.43 -15.98
C GLY A 271 8.75 4.61 -16.75
N GLU A 272 8.87 4.51 -18.07
CA GLU A 272 9.34 5.57 -18.96
C GLU A 272 8.17 6.08 -19.80
N GLU A 273 7.92 7.40 -19.74
CA GLU A 273 7.18 8.29 -20.67
C GLU A 273 6.38 9.38 -19.93
#